data_AF-A0A7J8XC30-F1
#
_entry.id   AF-A0A7J8XC30-F1
#
_cell.length_a   1.000
_cell.length_b   1.000
_cell.length_c   1.000
_cell.angle_alpha   90.00
_cell.angle_beta   90.00
_cell.angle_gamma   90.00
#
_symmetry.space_group_name_H-M   'P 1'
#
loop_
_entity.id
_entity.type
_entity.pdbx_description
1 polymer ?
#
loop_
_entity_poly.entity_id
_entity_poly.type
_entity_poly.pdbx_seq_one_letter_code
_entity_poly.pdbx_strand_id
1 'polypeptide(L)'
;WGGPGGYVYQKAYLEFFCSLDKLDALVKKCNSFSSLTYVAVNKKGNLLSNIGLTDVNAVTWGVFPAKEIIQPTVVDPASFVVWKDEAFEIWSRSWSALYPDGDPSKNLLEEIQSSYYLVSLVDNNYMDGNIFGVFEDL
;
A
#
# COMPACT_ATOMS: atom_id res chain seq x y z
N TRP A 1 -5.61 -15.51 -16.70
CA TRP A 1 -4.55 -15.02 -17.62
C TRP A 1 -3.50 -16.12 -17.78
N GLY A 2 -2.47 -15.97 -18.62
CA GLY A 2 -1.31 -16.87 -18.72
C GLY A 2 -1.48 -18.19 -19.52
N GLY A 3 -2.69 -18.73 -19.68
CA GLY A 3 -3.01 -19.86 -20.56
C GLY A 3 -3.77 -20.99 -19.85
N PRO A 4 -4.21 -22.02 -20.59
CA PRO A 4 -4.93 -23.15 -20.01
C PRO A 4 -4.01 -24.07 -19.19
N GLY A 5 -4.58 -24.77 -18.22
CA GLY A 5 -3.91 -25.87 -17.49
C GLY A 5 -2.82 -25.44 -16.50
N GLY A 6 -2.75 -24.18 -16.12
CA GLY A 6 -1.82 -23.67 -15.11
C GLY A 6 -2.49 -23.25 -13.81
N TYR A 7 -1.67 -22.70 -12.92
CA TYR A 7 -2.07 -22.20 -11.60
C TYR A 7 -1.65 -20.74 -11.46
N VAL A 8 -2.52 -19.95 -10.84
CA VAL A 8 -2.30 -18.54 -10.53
C VAL A 8 -2.24 -18.35 -9.03
N TYR A 9 -1.39 -17.45 -8.59
CA TYR A 9 -1.14 -17.18 -7.19
C TYR A 9 -1.09 -15.67 -6.96
N GLN A 10 -1.48 -15.27 -5.76
CA GLN A 10 -1.47 -13.88 -5.35
C GLN A 10 -1.15 -13.76 -3.86
N LYS A 11 -0.34 -12.77 -3.48
CA LYS A 11 -0.18 -12.31 -2.10
C LYS A 11 -1.32 -11.35 -1.75
N ALA A 12 -1.80 -11.39 -0.50
CA ALA A 12 -2.75 -10.38 -0.03
C ALA A 12 -2.08 -8.99 -0.04
N TYR A 13 -2.80 -7.99 -0.52
CA TYR A 13 -2.34 -6.61 -0.69
C TYR A 13 -3.40 -5.64 -0.16
N LEU A 14 -2.96 -4.63 0.58
CA LEU A 14 -3.78 -3.48 0.97
C LEU A 14 -3.01 -2.19 0.68
N GLU A 15 -3.73 -1.17 0.20
CA GLU A 15 -3.25 0.19 0.06
C GLU A 15 -4.29 1.16 0.61
N PHE A 16 -3.87 2.08 1.49
CA PHE A 16 -4.79 2.98 2.17
C PHE A 16 -4.10 4.22 2.72
N PHE A 17 -4.90 5.24 3.02
CA PHE A 17 -4.46 6.41 3.77
C PHE A 17 -4.79 6.24 5.26
N CYS A 18 -3.88 6.65 6.14
CA CYS A 18 -4.16 6.72 7.58
C CYS A 18 -3.37 7.84 8.28
N SER A 19 -3.82 8.25 9.47
CA SER A 19 -3.09 9.21 10.30
C SER A 19 -1.80 8.60 10.86
N LEU A 20 -0.87 9.46 11.28
CA LEU A 20 0.39 9.02 11.90
C LEU A 20 0.16 8.13 13.13
N ASP A 21 -0.80 8.47 14.01
CA ASP A 21 -1.09 7.68 15.21
C ASP A 21 -1.52 6.25 14.87
N LYS A 22 -2.32 6.08 13.81
CA LYS A 22 -2.76 4.76 13.34
C LYS A 22 -1.64 4.01 12.63
N LEU A 23 -0.79 4.70 11.88
CA LEU A 23 0.41 4.11 11.28
C LEU A 23 1.37 3.59 12.36
N ASP A 24 1.62 4.36 13.41
CA ASP A 24 2.51 3.95 14.51
C ASP A 24 1.99 2.71 15.23
N ALA A 25 0.67 2.63 15.46
CA ALA A 25 0.03 1.45 16.03
C ALA A 25 0.14 0.23 15.11
N LEU A 26 -0.10 0.41 13.80
CA LEU A 26 0.05 -0.63 12.78
C LEU A 26 1.49 -1.17 12.73
N VAL A 27 2.48 -0.29 12.63
CA VAL A 27 3.91 -0.65 12.54
C VAL A 27 4.37 -1.40 13.79
N LYS A 28 3.93 -0.99 14.98
CA LYS A 28 4.21 -1.72 16.21
C LYS A 28 3.65 -3.14 16.18
N LYS A 29 2.43 -3.33 15.67
CA LYS A 29 1.81 -4.65 15.53
C LYS A 29 2.49 -5.50 14.46
N CYS A 30 2.93 -4.92 13.34
CA CYS A 30 3.67 -5.64 12.29
C CYS A 30 4.89 -6.42 12.83
N ASN A 31 5.51 -5.99 13.93
CA ASN A 31 6.60 -6.73 14.59
C ASN A 31 6.19 -8.15 15.05
N SER A 32 4.90 -8.40 15.27
CA SER A 32 4.36 -9.72 15.63
C SER A 32 3.95 -10.55 14.41
N PHE A 33 3.98 -9.96 13.20
CA PHE A 33 3.60 -10.59 11.94
C PHE A 33 4.78 -10.56 10.97
N SER A 34 5.71 -11.50 11.13
CA SER A 34 6.96 -11.54 10.35
C SER A 34 6.78 -11.72 8.84
N SER A 35 5.61 -12.17 8.38
CA SER A 35 5.29 -12.26 6.95
C SER A 35 4.86 -10.93 6.34
N LEU A 36 4.51 -9.93 7.15
CA LEU A 36 4.04 -8.64 6.64
C LEU A 36 5.19 -7.74 6.24
N THR A 37 5.08 -7.17 5.05
CA THR A 37 5.94 -6.09 4.57
C THR A 37 5.11 -4.85 4.31
N TYR A 38 5.60 -3.68 4.72
CA TYR A 38 4.90 -2.42 4.53
C TYR A 38 5.83 -1.33 4.00
N VAL A 39 5.24 -0.39 3.25
CA VAL A 39 5.87 0.85 2.82
C VAL A 39 4.87 1.98 3.09
N ALA A 40 5.26 2.98 3.88
CA ALA A 40 4.43 4.12 4.21
C ALA A 40 5.14 5.42 3.88
N VAL A 41 4.47 6.34 3.17
CA VAL A 41 5.05 7.62 2.77
C VAL A 41 4.03 8.74 2.91
N ASN A 42 4.43 9.87 3.48
CA ASN A 42 3.58 11.06 3.55
C ASN A 42 3.82 12.00 2.35
N LYS A 43 2.99 13.03 2.21
CA LYS A 43 3.11 14.04 1.15
C LYS A 43 4.52 14.68 1.09
N LYS A 44 5.16 14.88 2.24
CA LYS A 44 6.51 15.47 2.38
C LYS A 44 7.64 14.52 1.96
N GLY A 45 7.34 13.26 1.68
CA GLY A 45 8.31 12.23 1.30
C GLY A 45 9.01 11.56 2.49
N ASN A 46 8.50 11.71 3.72
CA ASN A 46 9.01 10.92 4.84
C ASN A 46 8.54 9.47 4.67
N LEU A 47 9.50 8.57 4.54
CA LEU A 47 9.31 7.15 4.29
C LEU A 47 9.53 6.33 5.57
N LEU A 48 8.62 5.40 5.84
CA LEU A 48 8.74 4.39 6.88
C LEU A 48 8.47 3.03 6.23
N SER A 49 9.40 2.08 6.37
CA SER A 49 9.34 0.78 5.69
C SER A 49 10.12 -0.27 6.48
N ASN A 50 9.71 -1.54 6.36
CA ASN A 50 10.50 -2.68 6.83
C ASN A 50 11.22 -3.44 5.70
N ILE A 51 11.18 -2.90 4.48
CA ILE A 51 11.92 -3.38 3.30
C ILE A 51 12.77 -2.25 2.68
N GLY A 52 13.81 -2.63 1.93
CA GLY A 52 14.68 -1.69 1.22
C GLY A 52 14.01 -1.10 -0.02
N LEU A 53 14.48 0.09 -0.45
CA LEU A 53 13.94 0.78 -1.62
C LEU A 53 14.12 0.04 -2.95
N THR A 54 15.04 -0.93 -3.00
CA THR A 54 15.33 -1.76 -4.17
C THR A 54 14.67 -3.13 -4.11
N ASP A 55 13.92 -3.44 -3.03
CA ASP A 55 13.33 -4.74 -2.79
C ASP A 55 12.00 -4.86 -3.53
N VAL A 56 12.06 -5.26 -4.80
CA VAL A 56 10.88 -5.48 -5.63
C VAL A 56 10.22 -6.80 -5.25
N ASN A 57 8.95 -6.74 -4.83
CA ASN A 57 8.20 -7.90 -4.33
C ASN A 57 7.15 -8.36 -5.35
N ALA A 58 7.27 -9.58 -5.88
CA ALA A 58 6.23 -10.17 -6.72
C ALA A 58 4.97 -10.48 -5.89
N VAL A 59 3.82 -9.94 -6.33
CA VAL A 59 2.53 -10.12 -5.65
C VAL A 59 1.51 -10.91 -6.45
N THR A 60 1.67 -11.02 -7.78
CA THR A 60 0.85 -11.87 -8.63
C THR A 60 1.75 -12.63 -9.59
N TRP A 61 1.61 -13.96 -9.64
CA TRP A 61 2.37 -14.80 -10.56
C TRP A 61 1.58 -16.03 -10.99
N GLY A 62 2.08 -16.73 -12.00
CA GLY A 62 1.44 -17.93 -12.52
C GLY A 62 2.43 -18.89 -13.15
N VAL A 63 2.11 -20.19 -13.04
CA VAL A 63 2.90 -21.31 -13.53
C VAL A 63 2.03 -22.09 -14.51
N PHE A 64 2.47 -22.22 -15.76
CA PHE A 64 1.70 -22.83 -16.85
C PHE A 64 2.51 -23.91 -17.58
N PRO A 65 1.87 -24.94 -18.14
CA PRO A 65 2.57 -26.00 -18.86
C PRO A 65 3.43 -25.46 -20.00
N ALA A 66 4.69 -25.90 -20.08
CA ALA A 66 5.67 -25.54 -21.11
C ALA A 66 5.90 -24.02 -21.26
N LYS A 67 5.78 -23.26 -20.17
CA LYS A 67 6.08 -21.82 -20.12
C LYS A 67 6.95 -21.49 -18.90
N GLU A 68 7.70 -20.41 -19.01
CA GLU A 68 8.37 -19.80 -17.86
C GLU A 68 7.34 -19.25 -16.85
N ILE A 69 7.80 -19.00 -15.61
CA ILE A 69 6.98 -18.34 -14.61
C ILE A 69 6.70 -16.91 -15.09
N ILE A 70 5.43 -16.52 -15.04
CA ILE A 70 5.00 -15.17 -15.42
C ILE A 70 4.62 -14.43 -14.14
N GLN A 71 5.23 -13.27 -13.89
CA GLN A 71 4.97 -12.43 -12.72
C GLN A 71 4.57 -11.01 -13.14
N PRO A 72 3.31 -10.79 -13.56
CA PRO A 72 2.90 -9.53 -14.17
C PRO A 72 2.77 -8.36 -13.19
N THR A 73 2.75 -8.62 -11.87
CA THR A 73 2.50 -7.57 -10.87
C THR A 73 3.49 -7.66 -9.73
N VAL A 74 4.09 -6.52 -9.41
CA VAL A 74 5.04 -6.34 -8.32
C VAL A 74 4.65 -5.14 -7.47
N VAL A 75 5.08 -5.15 -6.22
CA VAL A 75 5.16 -3.96 -5.36
C VAL A 75 6.62 -3.51 -5.37
N ASP A 76 6.85 -2.30 -5.87
CA ASP A 76 8.17 -1.67 -5.94
C ASP A 76 8.16 -0.40 -5.08
N PRO A 77 8.93 -0.35 -3.97
CA PRO A 77 8.99 0.84 -3.11
C PRO A 77 9.43 2.11 -3.85
N ALA A 78 10.32 2.01 -4.84
CA ALA A 78 10.77 3.17 -5.61
C ALA A 78 9.61 3.75 -6.44
N SER A 79 8.88 2.89 -7.16
CA SER A 79 7.66 3.27 -7.87
C SER A 79 6.57 3.81 -6.92
N PHE A 80 6.44 3.25 -5.72
CA PHE A 80 5.46 3.70 -4.72
C PHE A 80 5.73 5.14 -4.23
N VAL A 81 7.00 5.51 -4.05
CA VAL A 81 7.39 6.88 -3.68
C VAL A 81 7.06 7.90 -4.78
N VAL A 82 7.09 7.50 -6.06
CA VAL A 82 6.66 8.35 -7.17
C VAL A 82 5.13 8.40 -7.26
N TRP A 83 4.46 7.25 -7.15
CA TRP A 83 3.01 7.12 -7.16
C TRP A 83 2.33 8.00 -6.09
N LYS A 84 2.96 8.19 -4.93
CA LYS A 84 2.41 9.00 -3.84
C LYS A 84 1.95 10.39 -4.32
N ASP A 85 2.67 11.02 -5.26
CA ASP A 85 2.38 12.39 -5.65
C ASP A 85 1.03 12.48 -6.34
N GLU A 86 0.75 11.55 -7.27
CA GLU A 86 -0.55 11.43 -7.91
C GLU A 86 -1.64 11.05 -6.91
N ALA A 87 -1.38 10.08 -6.02
CA ALA A 87 -2.34 9.64 -5.01
C ALA A 87 -2.73 10.78 -4.05
N PHE A 88 -1.77 11.58 -3.58
CA PHE A 88 -2.04 12.74 -2.73
C PHE A 88 -2.73 13.87 -3.52
N GLU A 89 -2.42 14.07 -4.80
CA GLU A 89 -3.06 15.11 -5.61
C GLU A 89 -4.58 14.95 -5.72
N ILE A 90 -5.11 13.73 -5.72
CA ILE A 90 -6.55 13.43 -5.79
C ILE A 90 -7.32 14.16 -4.67
N TRP A 91 -6.76 14.20 -3.44
CA TRP A 91 -7.38 14.90 -2.32
C TRP A 91 -7.61 16.39 -2.61
N SER A 92 -6.65 17.06 -3.24
CA SER A 92 -6.75 18.49 -3.55
C SER A 92 -7.47 18.77 -4.87
N ARG A 93 -7.03 18.15 -5.97
CA ARG A 93 -7.46 18.50 -7.33
C ARG A 93 -8.85 17.96 -7.65
N SER A 94 -9.24 16.86 -7.04
CA SER A 94 -10.52 16.22 -7.31
C SER A 94 -11.52 16.47 -6.18
N TRP A 95 -11.13 16.24 -4.93
CA TRP A 95 -12.09 16.30 -3.81
C TRP A 95 -12.21 17.69 -3.19
N SER A 96 -11.10 18.30 -2.75
CA SER A 96 -11.17 19.61 -2.08
C SER A 96 -11.60 20.73 -3.03
N ALA A 97 -11.31 20.60 -4.33
CA ALA A 97 -11.75 21.52 -5.38
C ALA A 97 -13.28 21.60 -5.56
N LEU A 98 -14.06 20.68 -4.99
CA LEU A 98 -15.52 20.74 -4.98
C LEU A 98 -16.09 21.78 -4.02
N TYR A 99 -15.27 22.27 -3.09
CA TYR A 99 -15.67 23.19 -2.04
C TYR A 99 -15.03 24.58 -2.24
N PRO A 100 -15.75 25.66 -1.91
CA PRO A 100 -15.22 27.01 -1.99
C PRO A 100 -14.12 27.26 -0.95
N ASP A 101 -13.33 28.30 -1.17
CA ASP A 101 -12.32 28.73 -0.20
C ASP A 101 -12.96 29.14 1.13
N GLY A 102 -12.35 28.72 2.25
CA GLY A 102 -12.87 28.95 3.59
C GLY A 102 -13.94 27.96 4.06
N ASP A 103 -14.40 27.04 3.20
CA ASP A 103 -15.32 25.98 3.61
C ASP A 103 -14.64 25.01 4.61
N PRO A 104 -15.29 24.69 5.75
CA PRO A 104 -14.74 23.74 6.72
C PRO A 104 -14.41 22.36 6.12
N SER A 105 -15.18 21.90 5.13
CA SER A 105 -14.97 20.63 4.44
C SER A 105 -13.69 20.64 3.61
N LYS A 106 -13.39 21.79 2.96
CA LYS A 106 -12.13 21.98 2.23
C LYS A 106 -10.94 21.90 3.17
N ASN A 107 -11.01 22.62 4.29
CA ASN A 107 -9.94 22.65 5.29
C ASN A 107 -9.66 21.25 5.85
N LEU A 108 -10.70 20.45 6.12
CA LEU A 108 -10.56 19.07 6.57
C LEU A 108 -9.82 18.20 5.55
N LEU A 109 -10.16 18.30 4.26
CA LEU A 109 -9.49 17.51 3.21
C LEU A 109 -8.02 17.91 3.04
N GLU A 110 -7.72 19.20 3.15
CA GLU A 110 -6.35 19.73 3.11
C GLU A 110 -5.53 19.30 4.35
N GLU A 111 -6.16 19.27 5.53
CA GLU A 111 -5.57 18.75 6.76
C GLU A 111 -5.24 17.25 6.63
N ILE A 112 -6.19 16.44 6.15
CA ILE A 112 -5.97 15.00 5.89
C ILE A 112 -4.80 14.82 4.92
N GLN A 113 -4.85 15.48 3.76
CA GLN A 113 -3.81 15.38 2.74
C GLN A 113 -2.41 15.73 3.27
N SER A 114 -2.32 16.74 4.14
CA SER A 114 -1.04 17.24 4.65
C SER A 114 -0.48 16.44 5.84
N SER A 115 -1.32 15.70 6.56
CA SER A 115 -0.94 14.98 7.79
C SER A 115 -0.92 13.46 7.65
N TYR A 116 -1.64 12.88 6.68
CA TYR A 116 -1.77 11.43 6.52
C TYR A 116 -0.59 10.81 5.77
N TYR A 117 -0.45 9.50 5.93
CA TYR A 117 0.45 8.64 5.17
C TYR A 117 -0.34 7.79 4.20
N LEU A 118 0.22 7.59 3.00
CA LEU A 118 -0.16 6.53 2.09
C LEU A 118 0.63 5.27 2.47
N VAL A 119 -0.06 4.16 2.69
CA VAL A 119 0.51 2.91 3.19
C VAL A 119 0.21 1.79 2.22
N SER A 120 1.22 1.02 1.87
CA SER A 120 1.13 -0.28 1.19
C SER A 120 1.48 -1.38 2.17
N LEU A 121 0.70 -2.46 2.19
CA LEU A 121 0.88 -3.62 3.06
C LEU A 121 0.73 -4.90 2.24
N VAL A 122 1.67 -5.82 2.37
CA VAL A 122 1.68 -7.13 1.70
C VAL A 122 1.87 -8.22 2.74
N ASP A 123 1.04 -9.26 2.68
CA ASP A 123 1.29 -10.52 3.41
C ASP A 123 2.04 -11.52 2.53
N ASN A 124 3.27 -11.83 2.89
CA ASN A 124 4.11 -12.76 2.14
C ASN A 124 3.75 -14.23 2.40
N ASN A 125 2.93 -14.54 3.41
CA ASN A 125 2.35 -15.87 3.58
C ASN A 125 1.13 -16.03 2.65
N TYR A 126 1.38 -16.21 1.35
CA TYR A 126 0.32 -16.33 0.34
C TYR A 126 -0.54 -17.60 0.46
N MET A 127 -0.14 -18.57 1.30
CA MET A 127 -0.87 -19.82 1.52
C MET A 127 -1.91 -19.67 2.63
N ASP A 128 -1.47 -19.18 3.81
CA ASP A 128 -2.28 -19.17 5.04
C ASP A 128 -2.26 -17.81 5.76
N GLY A 129 -1.91 -16.74 5.04
CA GLY A 129 -1.80 -15.39 5.59
C GLY A 129 -3.12 -14.80 6.07
N ASN A 130 -3.01 -13.84 6.99
CA ASN A 130 -4.14 -13.05 7.49
C ASN A 130 -3.73 -11.58 7.56
N ILE A 131 -3.78 -10.90 6.42
CA ILE A 131 -3.45 -9.47 6.32
C ILE A 131 -4.34 -8.59 7.23
N PHE A 132 -5.54 -9.05 7.58
CA PHE A 132 -6.44 -8.29 8.45
C PHE A 132 -6.12 -8.45 9.93
N GLY A 133 -5.40 -9.50 10.33
CA GLY A 133 -5.04 -9.76 11.72
C GLY A 133 -4.23 -8.63 12.36
N VAL A 134 -3.46 -7.88 11.57
CA VAL A 134 -2.72 -6.71 12.07
C VAL A 134 -3.64 -5.58 12.53
N PHE A 135 -4.87 -5.50 12.02
CA PHE A 135 -5.84 -4.45 12.34
C PHE A 135 -6.78 -4.81 13.50
N GLU A 136 -6.76 -6.04 13.99
CA GLU A 136 -7.57 -6.44 15.15
C GLU A 136 -7.18 -5.60 16.36
N ASP A 137 -8.14 -4.96 17.03
CA ASP A 137 -7.94 -4.09 18.22
C ASP A 137 -7.06 -2.84 18.00
N LEU A 138 -7.18 -2.16 16.85
CA LEU A 138 -6.34 -1.01 16.44
C LEU A 138 -7.04 0.36 16.57
#